data_AF-A0A1C5KX63-F1
#
_entry.id   AF-A0A1C5KX63-F1
#
_cell.length_a   1.000
_cell.length_b   1.000
_cell.length_c   1.000
_cell.angle_alpha   90.00
_cell.angle_beta   90.00
_cell.angle_gamma   90.00
#
_symmetry.space_group_name_H-M   'P 1'
#
loop_
_entity.id
_entity.type
_entity.pdbx_description
1 polymer ?
#
loop_
_entity_poly.entity_id
_entity_poly.type
_entity_poly.pdbx_seq_one_letter_code
_entity_poly.pdbx_strand_id
1 'polypeptide(L)'
;MESKFINRYHTFCKSLNNLEKSKHADPKQEFVLEGTVLNFNLTFDISWKVMKDILIKKMEILDFAVGSPRETLQQAFTNKIIDDDRWIQMLRVRNQLAHDYDGTFAEEKFQDIIHIYCMLFEKLKDNVAKYYTE
;
A
#
# COMPACT_ATOMS: atom_id res chain seq x y z
N MET A 1 13.66 -0.56 18.86
CA MET A 1 12.55 0.24 18.25
C MET A 1 12.84 0.58 16.78
N GLU A 2 14.11 0.74 16.41
CA GLU A 2 14.61 0.94 15.04
C GLU A 2 14.47 -0.31 14.15
N SER A 3 14.72 -1.51 14.69
CA SER A 3 14.53 -2.77 13.94
C SER A 3 13.09 -2.94 13.43
N LYS A 4 12.07 -2.55 14.20
CA LYS A 4 10.66 -2.64 13.78
C LYS A 4 10.33 -1.69 12.62
N PHE A 5 11.03 -0.55 12.52
CA PHE A 5 10.85 0.42 11.44
C PHE A 5 11.42 -0.13 10.13
N ILE A 6 12.68 -0.55 10.15
CA ILE A 6 13.39 -1.12 9.00
C ILE A 6 12.70 -2.41 8.54
N ASN A 7 12.35 -3.31 9.47
CA ASN A 7 11.65 -4.55 9.14
C ASN A 7 10.31 -4.29 8.45
N ARG A 8 9.60 -3.21 8.80
CA ARG A 8 8.32 -2.88 8.16
C ARG A 8 8.51 -2.45 6.71
N TYR A 9 9.53 -1.64 6.42
CA TYR A 9 9.86 -1.27 5.05
C TYR A 9 10.27 -2.49 4.21
N HIS A 10 11.13 -3.37 4.75
CA HIS A 10 11.45 -4.63 4.07
C HIS A 10 10.22 -5.52 3.85
N THR A 11 9.29 -5.55 4.81
CA THR A 11 8.02 -6.27 4.65
C THR A 11 7.18 -5.67 3.52
N PHE A 12 7.12 -4.33 3.41
CA PHE A 12 6.46 -3.64 2.29
C PHE A 12 7.08 -4.00 0.94
N CYS A 13 8.41 -3.95 0.82
CA CYS A 13 9.10 -4.34 -0.40
C CYS A 13 8.81 -5.80 -0.77
N LYS A 14 8.78 -6.71 0.21
CA LYS A 14 8.46 -8.12 -0.02
C LYS A 14 7.00 -8.30 -0.46
N SER A 15 6.05 -7.60 0.14
CA SER A 15 4.64 -7.71 -0.24
C SER A 15 4.39 -7.13 -1.63
N LEU A 16 5.04 -6.01 -1.97
CA LEU A 16 5.00 -5.43 -3.32
C LEU A 16 5.54 -6.40 -4.37
N ASN A 17 6.71 -7.01 -4.13
CA ASN A 17 7.27 -8.01 -5.05
C ASN A 17 6.33 -9.22 -5.25
N ASN A 18 5.54 -9.58 -4.23
CA ASN A 18 4.53 -10.63 -4.39
C ASN A 18 3.32 -10.15 -5.19
N LEU A 19 2.86 -8.91 -4.97
CA LEU A 19 1.78 -8.30 -5.75
C LEU A 19 2.15 -8.19 -7.23
N GLU A 20 3.38 -7.80 -7.55
CA GLU A 20 3.89 -7.67 -8.93
C GLU A 20 3.80 -8.97 -9.73
N LYS A 21 3.87 -10.14 -9.10
CA LYS A 21 3.68 -11.44 -9.78
C LYS A 21 2.30 -11.54 -10.44
N SER A 22 1.31 -10.84 -9.89
CA SER A 22 -0.06 -10.82 -10.39
C SER A 22 -0.19 -10.09 -11.74
N LYS A 23 0.77 -9.22 -12.10
CA LYS A 23 0.79 -8.52 -13.40
C LYS A 23 0.88 -9.45 -14.60
N HIS A 24 1.44 -10.64 -14.39
CA HIS A 24 1.67 -11.64 -15.43
C HIS A 24 0.79 -12.87 -15.25
N ALA A 25 -0.12 -12.85 -14.27
CA ALA A 25 -1.00 -13.97 -13.96
C ALA A 25 -2.33 -13.82 -14.71
N ASP A 26 -2.92 -14.95 -15.11
CA ASP A 26 -4.28 -14.99 -15.64
C ASP A 26 -5.29 -15.01 -14.47
N PRO A 27 -6.16 -13.99 -14.32
CA PRO A 27 -7.12 -13.93 -13.22
C PRO A 27 -8.13 -15.08 -13.21
N LYS A 28 -8.29 -15.81 -14.33
CA LYS A 28 -9.17 -16.99 -14.40
C LYS A 28 -8.55 -18.26 -13.84
N GLN A 29 -7.25 -18.24 -13.56
CA GLN A 29 -6.59 -19.36 -12.90
C GLN A 29 -6.98 -19.41 -11.43
N GLU A 30 -7.08 -20.62 -10.89
CA GLU A 30 -7.47 -20.85 -9.50
C GLU A 30 -6.57 -20.06 -8.54
N PHE A 31 -7.18 -19.40 -7.56
CA PHE A 31 -6.52 -18.61 -6.50
C PHE A 31 -5.79 -17.33 -6.95
N VAL A 32 -5.72 -17.01 -8.25
CA VAL A 32 -5.00 -15.81 -8.71
C VAL A 32 -5.73 -14.54 -8.27
N LEU A 33 -7.04 -14.48 -8.43
CA LEU A 33 -7.84 -13.32 -8.04
C LEU A 33 -7.73 -13.06 -6.53
N GLU A 34 -8.00 -14.08 -5.72
CA GLU A 34 -7.98 -14.01 -4.25
C GLU A 34 -6.58 -13.70 -3.74
N GLY A 35 -5.55 -14.34 -4.32
CA GLY A 35 -4.15 -14.08 -4.02
C GLY A 35 -3.75 -12.64 -4.34
N THR A 36 -4.22 -12.10 -5.46
CA THR A 36 -3.96 -10.71 -5.87
C THR A 36 -4.58 -9.71 -4.91
N VAL A 37 -5.86 -9.91 -4.55
CA VAL A 37 -6.57 -9.07 -3.58
C VAL A 37 -5.91 -9.12 -2.20
N LEU A 38 -5.52 -10.31 -1.74
CA LEU A 38 -4.82 -10.48 -0.47
C LEU A 38 -3.49 -9.73 -0.46
N ASN A 39 -2.68 -9.89 -1.52
CA ASN A 39 -1.41 -9.19 -1.66
C ASN A 39 -1.59 -7.67 -1.76
N PHE A 40 -2.63 -7.19 -2.46
CA PHE A 40 -2.98 -5.78 -2.53
C PHE A 40 -3.33 -5.23 -1.15
N ASN A 41 -4.26 -5.86 -0.44
CA ASN A 41 -4.71 -5.42 0.88
C ASN A 41 -3.54 -5.39 1.88
N LEU A 42 -2.69 -6.42 1.88
CA LEU A 42 -1.49 -6.48 2.71
C LEU A 42 -0.50 -5.35 2.35
N THR A 43 -0.23 -5.16 1.06
CA THR A 43 0.73 -4.15 0.59
C THR A 43 0.25 -2.74 0.92
N PHE A 44 -1.03 -2.45 0.70
CA PHE A 44 -1.66 -1.21 1.11
C PHE A 44 -1.51 -0.99 2.61
N ASP A 45 -1.84 -1.99 3.42
CA ASP A 45 -1.81 -1.87 4.88
C ASP A 45 -0.42 -1.68 5.47
N ILE A 46 0.61 -2.21 4.83
CA ILE A 46 2.00 -1.97 5.26
C ILE A 46 2.46 -0.60 4.75
N SER A 47 2.10 -0.22 3.51
CA SER A 47 2.55 1.03 2.89
C SER A 47 2.14 2.28 3.69
N TRP A 48 0.87 2.38 4.13
CA TRP A 48 0.46 3.54 4.95
C TRP A 48 1.14 3.51 6.32
N LYS A 49 1.44 2.32 6.88
CA LYS A 49 2.21 2.20 8.13
C LYS A 49 3.67 2.58 7.95
N VAL A 50 4.24 2.44 6.75
CA VAL A 50 5.57 2.95 6.37
C VAL A 50 5.53 4.48 6.32
N MET A 51 4.55 5.07 5.62
CA MET A 51 4.36 6.53 5.58
C MET A 51 4.19 7.12 6.99
N LYS A 52 3.36 6.49 7.82
CA LYS A 52 3.17 6.88 9.22
C LYS A 52 4.48 6.92 9.99
N ASP A 53 5.28 5.86 9.87
CA ASP A 53 6.53 5.81 10.61
C ASP A 53 7.51 6.89 10.14
N ILE A 54 7.54 7.23 8.85
CA ILE A 54 8.36 8.33 8.30
C ILE A 54 7.89 9.68 8.86
N LEU A 55 6.59 9.96 8.78
CA LEU A 55 6.00 11.20 9.32
C LEU A 55 6.37 11.40 10.79
N ILE A 56 6.30 10.35 11.59
CA ILE A 56 6.57 10.42 13.03
C ILE A 56 8.08 10.48 13.34
N LYS A 57 8.87 9.60 12.72
CA LYS A 57 10.27 9.36 13.17
C LYS A 57 11.30 10.20 12.43
N LYS A 58 11.01 10.58 11.18
CA LYS A 58 11.94 11.33 10.33
C LYS A 58 11.49 12.78 10.13
N MET A 59 10.20 13.08 10.31
CA MET A 59 9.65 14.43 10.15
C MET A 59 9.07 15.02 11.45
N GLU A 60 9.01 14.24 12.54
CA GLU A 60 8.53 14.67 13.86
C GLU A 60 7.08 15.20 13.85
N ILE A 61 6.27 14.77 12.87
CA ILE A 61 4.86 15.15 12.75
C ILE A 61 4.04 14.21 13.63
N LEU A 62 3.49 14.75 14.72
CA LEU A 62 2.67 14.02 15.69
C LEU A 62 1.21 14.52 15.74
N ASP A 63 0.93 15.70 15.18
CA ASP A 63 -0.38 16.35 15.24
C ASP A 63 -1.32 15.85 14.13
N PHE A 64 -1.61 14.55 14.14
CA PHE A 64 -2.66 13.94 13.33
C PHE A 64 -3.16 12.66 14.01
N ALA A 65 -4.32 12.15 13.58
CA ALA A 65 -4.81 10.87 14.10
C ALA A 65 -3.96 9.70 13.56
N VAL A 66 -2.86 9.40 14.26
CA VAL A 66 -1.85 8.37 13.97
C VAL A 66 -2.43 6.96 13.73
N GLY A 67 -3.63 6.69 14.24
CA GLY A 67 -4.35 5.42 14.03
C GLY A 67 -5.13 5.32 12.72
N SER A 68 -5.30 6.43 11.99
CA SER A 68 -6.16 6.50 10.80
C SER A 68 -5.32 6.40 9.51
N PRO A 69 -5.57 5.39 8.65
CA PRO A 69 -4.95 5.32 7.32
C PRO A 69 -5.27 6.58 6.51
N ARG A 70 -6.50 7.10 6.60
CA ARG A 70 -6.94 8.28 5.86
C ARG A 70 -6.12 9.52 6.26
N GLU A 71 -5.97 9.78 7.55
CA GLU A 71 -5.19 10.92 8.05
C GLU A 71 -3.71 10.77 7.71
N THR A 72 -3.18 9.53 7.80
CA THR A 72 -1.81 9.25 7.40
C THR A 72 -1.58 9.56 5.92
N LEU A 73 -2.48 9.14 5.03
CA LEU A 73 -2.39 9.44 3.60
C LEU A 73 -2.47 10.95 3.33
N GLN A 74 -3.37 11.65 4.02
CA GLN A 74 -3.50 13.11 3.90
C GLN A 74 -2.18 13.81 4.30
N GLN A 75 -1.60 13.41 5.43
CA GLN A 75 -0.31 13.96 5.88
C GLN A 75 0.84 13.57 4.95
N ALA A 76 0.85 12.34 4.44
CA ALA A 76 1.85 11.88 3.48
C ALA A 76 1.80 12.70 2.17
N PHE A 77 0.61 13.08 1.71
CA PHE A 77 0.43 13.95 0.56
C PHE A 77 0.92 15.38 0.84
N THR A 78 0.48 15.99 1.95
CA THR A 78 0.90 17.33 2.38
C THR A 78 2.43 17.43 2.50
N ASN A 79 3.08 16.37 2.98
CA ASN A 79 4.52 16.29 3.20
C ASN A 79 5.30 15.68 2.02
N LYS A 80 4.65 15.52 0.86
CA LYS A 80 5.28 15.08 -0.40
C LYS A 80 5.95 13.70 -0.34
N ILE A 81 5.48 12.81 0.54
CA ILE A 81 5.85 11.39 0.53
C ILE A 81 5.15 10.70 -0.66
N ILE A 82 3.90 11.08 -0.91
CA ILE A 82 3.08 10.70 -2.07
C ILE A 82 2.53 11.95 -2.74
N ASP A 83 2.09 11.82 -4.00
CA ASP A 83 1.65 12.95 -4.84
C ASP A 83 0.45 12.61 -5.74
N ASP A 84 -0.23 11.48 -5.51
CA ASP A 84 -1.39 11.06 -6.30
C ASP A 84 -2.61 10.78 -5.39
N ASP A 85 -3.75 11.41 -5.68
CA ASP A 85 -4.99 11.25 -4.92
C ASP A 85 -5.58 9.84 -5.01
N ARG A 86 -5.13 9.02 -5.97
CA ARG A 86 -5.49 7.61 -6.10
C ARG A 86 -5.16 6.80 -4.84
N TRP A 87 -4.29 7.27 -3.95
CA TRP A 87 -4.08 6.67 -2.64
C TRP A 87 -5.36 6.65 -1.78
N ILE A 88 -6.18 7.69 -1.85
CA ILE A 88 -7.49 7.71 -1.18
C ILE A 88 -8.47 6.77 -1.88
N GLN A 89 -8.37 6.60 -3.21
CA GLN A 89 -9.17 5.61 -3.93
C GLN A 89 -8.79 4.18 -3.52
N MET A 90 -7.50 3.87 -3.40
CA MET A 90 -7.00 2.58 -2.90
C MET A 90 -7.53 2.28 -1.50
N LEU A 91 -7.59 3.28 -0.60
CA LEU A 91 -8.20 3.11 0.72
C LEU A 91 -9.67 2.67 0.63
N ARG A 92 -10.45 3.29 -0.28
CA ARG A 92 -11.86 2.92 -0.50
C ARG A 92 -11.99 1.52 -1.06
N VAL A 93 -11.19 1.18 -2.07
CA VAL A 93 -11.17 -0.15 -2.69
C VAL A 93 -10.80 -1.22 -1.67
N ARG A 94 -9.73 -1.03 -0.89
CA ARG A 94 -9.32 -1.93 0.19
C ARG A 94 -10.43 -2.13 1.22
N ASN A 95 -11.13 -1.07 1.61
CA ASN A 95 -12.23 -1.18 2.58
C ASN A 95 -13.41 -1.95 2.00
N GLN A 96 -13.73 -1.76 0.72
CA GLN A 96 -14.82 -2.47 0.06
C GLN A 96 -14.48 -3.95 -0.20
N LEU A 97 -13.23 -4.27 -0.57
CA LEU A 97 -12.74 -5.64 -0.73
C LEU A 97 -12.83 -6.47 0.56
N ALA A 98 -12.80 -5.85 1.74
CA ALA A 98 -12.99 -6.56 3.01
C ALA A 98 -14.43 -7.11 3.19
N HIS A 99 -15.37 -6.65 2.37
CA HIS A 99 -16.78 -7.04 2.37
C HIS A 99 -17.19 -7.75 1.08
N ASP A 100 -16.24 -8.01 0.17
CA ASP A 100 -16.48 -8.65 -1.12
C ASP A 100 -16.47 -10.18 -0.99
N TYR A 101 -17.54 -10.73 -0.43
CA TYR A 101 -17.64 -12.17 -0.16
C TYR A 101 -17.89 -13.02 -1.41
N ASP A 102 -18.41 -12.43 -2.49
CA ASP A 102 -18.70 -13.11 -3.75
C ASP A 102 -17.63 -12.89 -4.84
N GLY A 103 -16.63 -12.05 -4.57
CA GLY A 103 -15.49 -11.79 -5.46
C GLY A 103 -15.81 -10.90 -6.66
N THR A 104 -17.03 -10.40 -6.79
CA THR A 104 -17.44 -9.60 -7.97
C THR A 104 -16.71 -8.26 -8.02
N PHE A 105 -16.47 -7.65 -6.86
CA PHE A 105 -15.73 -6.39 -6.80
C PHE A 105 -14.23 -6.59 -7.01
N ALA A 106 -13.68 -7.72 -6.55
CA ALA A 106 -12.31 -8.14 -6.82
C ALA A 106 -12.05 -8.27 -8.33
N GLU A 107 -12.96 -8.92 -9.07
CA GLU A 107 -12.86 -9.05 -10.53
C GLU A 107 -12.84 -7.68 -11.21
N GLU A 108 -13.73 -6.77 -10.80
CA GLU A 108 -13.79 -5.39 -11.32
C GLU A 108 -12.47 -4.64 -11.10
N LYS A 109 -11.86 -4.79 -9.92
CA LYS A 109 -10.66 -4.05 -9.51
C LYS A 109 -9.35 -4.72 -9.86
N PHE A 110 -9.35 -5.94 -10.38
CA PHE A 110 -8.14 -6.66 -10.72
C PHE A 110 -7.20 -5.85 -11.62
N GLN A 111 -7.74 -5.23 -12.68
CA GLN A 111 -6.96 -4.43 -13.62
C GLN A 111 -6.38 -3.16 -12.98
N ASP A 112 -7.17 -2.47 -12.14
CA ASP A 112 -6.72 -1.29 -11.40
C ASP A 112 -5.58 -1.66 -10.44
N ILE A 113 -5.70 -2.81 -9.75
CA ILE A 113 -4.69 -3.29 -8.80
C ILE A 113 -3.35 -3.51 -9.49
N ILE A 114 -3.32 -4.25 -10.60
CA ILE A 114 -2.06 -4.66 -11.24
C ILE A 114 -1.43 -3.55 -12.08
N HIS A 115 -2.24 -2.67 -12.69
CA HIS A 115 -1.74 -1.64 -13.60
C HIS A 115 -1.61 -0.26 -12.96
N ILE A 116 -2.51 0.12 -12.05
CA ILE A 116 -2.50 1.47 -11.46
C ILE A 116 -1.86 1.43 -10.08
N TYR A 117 -2.38 0.59 -9.19
CA TYR A 117 -1.98 0.61 -7.78
C TYR A 117 -0.57 0.06 -7.57
N CYS A 118 -0.17 -0.96 -8.34
CA CYS A 118 1.20 -1.46 -8.29
C CYS A 118 2.24 -0.38 -8.64
N MET A 119 1.98 0.45 -9.66
CA MET A 119 2.87 1.56 -10.02
C MET A 119 2.98 2.61 -8.90
N LEU A 120 1.89 2.87 -8.18
CA LEU A 120 1.91 3.80 -7.04
C LEU A 120 2.74 3.26 -5.87
N PHE A 121 2.68 1.94 -5.61
CA PHE A 121 3.53 1.31 -4.61
C PHE A 121 5.01 1.32 -5.00
N GLU A 122 5.33 1.08 -6.28
CA GLU A 122 6.70 1.20 -6.79
C GLU A 122 7.26 2.61 -6.61
N LYS A 123 6.48 3.62 -7.02
CA LYS A 123 6.85 5.02 -6.81
C LYS A 123 7.07 5.35 -5.34
N LEU A 124 6.22 4.85 -4.45
CA LEU A 124 6.41 5.02 -3.00
C LEU A 124 7.73 4.38 -2.54
N LYS A 125 7.99 3.11 -2.93
CA LYS A 125 9.21 2.37 -2.58
C LYS A 125 10.44 3.20 -2.90
N ASP A 126 10.52 3.71 -4.13
CA ASP A 126 11.67 4.49 -4.60
C ASP A 126 11.77 5.83 -3.85
N ASN A 127 10.65 6.52 -3.64
CA ASN A 127 10.61 7.82 -2.93
C ASN A 127 11.08 7.71 -1.47
N VAL A 128 10.74 6.62 -0.79
CA VAL A 128 11.01 6.47 0.66
C VAL A 128 12.28 5.72 0.98
N ALA A 129 12.92 5.07 0.02
CA ALA A 129 14.16 4.30 0.22
C ALA A 129 15.23 5.10 0.99
N LYS A 130 15.35 6.40 0.70
CA LYS A 130 16.28 7.34 1.37
C LYS A 130 16.14 7.42 2.89
N TYR A 131 14.98 7.07 3.47
CA TYR A 131 14.76 7.07 4.91
C TYR A 131 15.25 5.80 5.62
N TYR A 132 15.72 4.81 4.85
CA TYR A 132 16.10 3.47 5.32
C TYR A 132 17.53 3.06 4.92
N THR A 133 18.28 3.94 4.26
CA THR A 133 19.65 3.70 3.78
C THR A 133 20.73 4.38 4.64
N GLU A 134 20.47 4.57 5.93
CA GLU A 134 21.44 5.08 6.93
C GLU A 134 21.84 3.97 7.91
#